data_AF-A0A9D5FPA9-F1
#
_entry.id   AF-A0A9D5FPA9-F1
#
_cell.length_a   1.000
_cell.length_b   1.000
_cell.length_c   1.000
_cell.angle_alpha   90.00
_cell.angle_beta   90.00
_cell.angle_gamma   90.00
#
_symmetry.space_group_name_H-M   'P 1'
#
loop_
_entity.id
_entity.type
_entity.pdbx_description
1 polymer ?
#
loop_
_entity_poly.entity_id
_entity_poly.type
_entity_poly.pdbx_seq_one_letter_code
_entity_poly.pdbx_strand_id
1 'polypeptide(L)'
;MATVYELRRSIGDKLEALNRSAFRRRFGLRGKDREYLEKRGLEEVMKHAAEFIATRLAPAEPPNDGKQTPMRGHPVFVAQHATAACCRGCLAKWHGIRAGHELTGEETAHVLAVIRAWLEKEMKKQAGHVVPQRRKTSRPQDQLKLFLALICLACSSQLTLADSNKIVRVTAIQCHSKLGDTNHNVTVLTGLVRESAGKGAKIIVTPECAVSGYMDPFHNLAWTSGTNTGEGFVSIARMAETVPGPSVTHFSALAKELQIYLCLGIAERDGTNYYNAQVLLGPDGTMLAHHRKISLWPPGDAGWVSAGEGIQTVQTPYGRLGLMICHDFHVLPAKLAEAKVDMVLYSVGWYGPNGDDWFSRRFPEKYVAPNGFAVIAANWSAETKDKTWAGSGHSCVIDRTGKVLKMAVTEAGSEIVIADLSK
;
A
#
# COMPACT_ATOMS: atom_id res chain seq x y z
N MET A 1 14.70 -0.35 16.80
CA MET A 1 14.08 -1.22 15.79
C MET A 1 14.84 -1.06 14.49
N ALA A 2 15.30 -2.17 13.89
CA ALA A 2 16.08 -2.10 12.66
C ALA A 2 15.23 -1.55 11.50
N THR A 3 15.79 -0.67 10.66
CA THR A 3 15.11 -0.11 9.49
C THR A 3 14.77 -1.22 8.46
N VAL A 4 13.81 -1.01 7.54
CA VAL A 4 13.51 -2.00 6.47
C VAL A 4 14.75 -2.29 5.61
N TYR A 5 15.64 -1.29 5.44
CA TYR A 5 16.93 -1.48 4.79
C TYR A 5 17.87 -2.34 5.63
N GLU A 6 17.95 -2.13 6.94
CA GLU A 6 18.69 -3.00 7.85
C GLU A 6 18.09 -4.40 7.96
N LEU A 7 16.76 -4.56 7.87
CA LEU A 7 16.09 -5.86 7.85
C LEU A 7 16.37 -6.60 6.55
N ARG A 8 16.29 -5.92 5.40
CA ARG A 8 16.61 -6.50 4.08
C ARG A 8 18.10 -6.82 3.95
N ARG A 9 18.96 -5.95 4.48
CA ARG A 9 20.41 -6.19 4.59
C ARG A 9 20.68 -7.36 5.53
N SER A 10 20.06 -7.41 6.70
CA SER A 10 20.17 -8.50 7.68
C SER A 10 19.72 -9.85 7.10
N ILE A 11 18.61 -9.87 6.35
CA ILE A 11 18.15 -11.08 5.63
C ILE A 11 19.13 -11.45 4.51
N GLY A 12 19.62 -10.47 3.74
CA GLY A 12 20.64 -10.68 2.71
C GLY A 12 21.91 -11.31 3.27
N ASP A 13 22.50 -10.68 4.29
CA ASP A 13 23.68 -11.13 5.02
C ASP A 13 23.47 -12.54 5.60
N LYS A 14 22.27 -12.83 6.12
CA LYS A 14 21.90 -14.15 6.63
C LYS A 14 21.80 -15.20 5.51
N LEU A 15 21.20 -14.88 4.38
CA LEU A 15 21.17 -15.78 3.22
C LEU A 15 22.57 -16.07 2.68
N GLU A 16 23.48 -15.09 2.72
CA GLU A 16 24.88 -15.31 2.39
C GLU A 16 25.59 -16.22 3.39
N ALA A 17 25.40 -16.00 4.69
CA ALA A 17 25.95 -16.86 5.74
C ALA A 17 25.44 -18.31 5.62
N LEU A 18 24.13 -18.48 5.37
CA LEU A 18 23.51 -19.78 5.13
C LEU A 18 24.08 -20.47 3.89
N ASN A 19 24.34 -19.71 2.82
CA ASN A 19 24.92 -20.23 1.57
C ASN A 19 26.38 -20.71 1.72
N ARG A 20 27.11 -20.30 2.76
CA ARG A 20 28.44 -20.84 3.08
C ARG A 20 28.38 -22.28 3.60
N SER A 21 27.23 -22.73 4.11
CA SER A 21 27.04 -24.12 4.55
C SER A 21 27.02 -25.07 3.35
N ALA A 22 27.94 -26.05 3.33
CA ALA A 22 28.00 -27.09 2.29
C ALA A 22 26.69 -27.88 2.13
N PHE A 23 25.94 -28.06 3.22
CA PHE A 23 24.63 -28.69 3.18
C PHE A 23 23.59 -27.80 2.49
N ARG A 24 23.56 -26.50 2.79
CA ARG A 24 22.50 -25.58 2.32
C ARG A 24 22.71 -25.12 0.90
N ARG A 25 23.96 -24.93 0.46
CA ARG A 25 24.29 -24.52 -0.92
C ARG A 25 23.81 -25.49 -1.99
N ARG A 26 23.51 -26.75 -1.63
CA ARG A 26 23.05 -27.78 -2.57
C ARG A 26 21.58 -27.63 -2.96
N PHE A 27 20.81 -26.88 -2.18
CA PHE A 27 19.40 -26.64 -2.45
C PHE A 27 19.26 -25.51 -3.46
N GLY A 28 18.44 -25.76 -4.47
CA GLY A 28 18.08 -24.82 -5.52
C GLY A 28 16.86 -25.35 -6.25
N LEU A 29 16.01 -24.45 -6.73
CA LEU A 29 14.78 -24.82 -7.42
C LEU A 29 15.11 -25.41 -8.80
N ARG A 30 14.66 -26.64 -9.06
CA ARG A 30 14.89 -27.37 -10.33
C ARG A 30 13.67 -28.24 -10.64
N GLY A 31 13.46 -28.55 -11.93
CA GLY A 31 12.39 -29.44 -12.40
C GLY A 31 11.01 -29.01 -11.90
N LYS A 32 10.21 -29.98 -11.44
CA LYS A 32 8.82 -29.79 -11.01
C LYS A 32 8.64 -28.72 -9.93
N ASP A 33 9.57 -28.59 -8.98
CA ASP A 33 9.48 -27.56 -7.92
C ASP A 33 9.63 -26.15 -8.52
N ARG A 34 10.45 -25.99 -9.57
CA ARG A 34 10.59 -24.72 -10.27
C ARG A 34 9.36 -24.41 -11.13
N GLU A 35 8.93 -25.37 -11.94
CA GLU A 35 7.74 -25.24 -12.79
C GLU A 35 6.51 -24.91 -11.94
N TYR A 36 6.41 -25.47 -10.74
CA TYR A 36 5.33 -25.16 -9.80
C TYR A 36 5.36 -23.69 -9.36
N LEU A 37 6.55 -23.16 -8.98
CA LEU A 37 6.69 -21.75 -8.62
C LEU A 37 6.38 -20.82 -9.79
N GLU A 38 6.83 -21.16 -10.99
CA GLU A 38 6.56 -20.37 -12.21
C GLU A 38 5.07 -20.37 -12.55
N LYS A 39 4.41 -21.52 -12.46
CA LYS A 39 2.99 -21.67 -12.80
C LYS A 39 2.06 -21.03 -11.77
N ARG A 40 2.37 -21.17 -10.48
CA ARG A 40 1.50 -20.68 -9.38
C ARG A 40 1.83 -19.25 -8.95
N GLY A 41 3.04 -18.79 -9.22
CA GLY A 41 3.53 -17.50 -8.77
C GLY A 41 4.00 -17.51 -7.30
N LEU A 42 4.81 -16.52 -6.96
CA LEU A 42 5.42 -16.41 -5.63
C LEU A 42 4.38 -16.29 -4.51
N GLU A 43 3.33 -15.50 -4.71
CA GLU A 43 2.34 -15.23 -3.66
C GLU A 43 1.57 -16.48 -3.25
N GLU A 44 1.15 -17.31 -4.20
CA GLU A 44 0.46 -18.56 -3.89
C GLU A 44 1.39 -19.56 -3.19
N VAL A 45 2.65 -19.64 -3.63
CA VAL A 45 3.68 -20.45 -2.96
C VAL A 45 3.93 -19.94 -1.54
N MET A 46 3.84 -18.64 -1.29
CA MET A 46 3.99 -18.05 0.04
C MET A 46 2.78 -18.31 0.96
N LYS A 47 1.56 -18.49 0.44
CA LYS A 47 0.42 -18.97 1.25
C LYS A 47 0.67 -20.38 1.77
N HIS A 48 1.12 -21.29 0.90
CA HIS A 48 1.53 -22.63 1.33
C HIS A 48 2.67 -22.57 2.34
N ALA A 49 3.58 -21.59 2.21
CA ALA A 49 4.63 -21.40 3.21
C ALA A 49 4.07 -21.03 4.58
N ALA A 50 3.10 -20.11 4.65
CA ALA A 50 2.43 -19.77 5.90
C ALA A 50 1.74 -20.99 6.52
N GLU A 51 1.01 -21.77 5.73
CA GLU A 51 0.35 -23.00 6.18
C GLU A 51 1.34 -24.05 6.69
N PHE A 52 2.44 -24.29 5.97
CA PHE A 52 3.46 -25.24 6.40
C PHE A 52 4.19 -24.79 7.65
N ILE A 53 4.45 -23.49 7.82
CA ILE A 53 5.04 -22.97 9.05
C ILE A 53 4.06 -23.12 10.21
N ALA A 54 2.81 -22.70 10.05
CA ALA A 54 1.78 -22.79 11.08
C ALA A 54 1.58 -24.24 11.56
N THR A 55 1.59 -25.21 10.64
CA THR A 55 1.30 -26.61 10.98
C THR A 55 2.53 -27.42 11.40
N ARG A 56 3.74 -27.10 10.91
CA ARG A 56 4.93 -27.97 11.06
C ARG A 56 6.07 -27.35 11.86
N LEU A 57 6.02 -26.04 12.13
CA LEU A 57 7.12 -25.31 12.77
C LEU A 57 6.65 -24.45 13.95
N ALA A 58 5.46 -23.85 13.84
CA ALA A 58 4.92 -22.93 14.82
C ALA A 58 4.64 -23.56 16.20
N PRO A 59 4.07 -24.77 16.31
CA PRO A 59 3.78 -25.36 17.62
C PRO A 59 5.01 -25.44 18.52
N ALA A 60 4.82 -25.36 19.85
CA ALA A 60 5.92 -25.46 20.81
C ALA A 60 6.68 -26.80 20.68
N GLU A 61 5.96 -27.88 20.38
CA GLU A 61 6.48 -29.22 20.13
C GLU A 61 5.95 -29.77 18.79
N PRO A 62 6.55 -29.40 17.65
CA PRO A 62 6.08 -29.85 16.36
C PRO A 62 6.24 -31.36 16.17
N PRO A 63 5.27 -32.04 15.53
CA PRO A 63 5.38 -33.47 15.27
C PRO A 63 6.57 -33.77 14.36
N ASN A 64 7.37 -34.76 14.74
CA ASN A 64 8.58 -35.18 14.01
C ASN A 64 9.62 -34.06 13.83
N ASP A 65 9.85 -33.21 14.84
CA ASP A 65 10.85 -32.14 14.73
C ASP A 65 12.24 -32.68 14.34
N GLY A 66 12.85 -32.05 13.34
CA GLY A 66 14.05 -32.52 12.65
C GLY A 66 13.77 -33.31 11.36
N LYS A 67 12.54 -33.79 11.15
CA LYS A 67 12.11 -34.58 9.99
C LYS A 67 10.77 -34.14 9.39
N GLN A 68 10.14 -33.09 9.91
CA GLN A 68 8.80 -32.64 9.51
C GLN A 68 8.72 -32.05 8.10
N THR A 69 9.85 -31.62 7.55
CA THR A 69 9.94 -30.91 6.27
C THR A 69 10.56 -31.82 5.21
N PRO A 70 9.80 -32.28 4.20
CA PRO A 70 10.35 -33.01 3.07
C PRO A 70 11.47 -32.24 2.37
N MET A 71 12.34 -32.93 1.63
CA MET A 71 13.49 -32.27 0.97
C MET A 71 13.14 -31.65 -0.39
N ARG A 72 12.04 -32.11 -1.02
CA ARG A 72 11.56 -31.77 -2.37
C ARG A 72 10.05 -31.98 -2.45
N GLY A 73 9.45 -31.64 -3.58
CA GLY A 73 8.02 -31.85 -3.88
C GLY A 73 7.15 -30.61 -3.66
N HIS A 74 7.77 -29.52 -3.19
CA HIS A 74 7.18 -28.19 -3.19
C HIS A 74 8.31 -27.14 -3.11
N PRO A 75 8.21 -25.98 -3.79
CA PRO A 75 9.23 -24.92 -3.72
C PRO A 75 9.56 -24.49 -2.29
N VAL A 76 8.54 -24.39 -1.43
CA VAL A 76 8.70 -24.02 -0.01
C VAL A 76 9.58 -25.01 0.75
N PHE A 77 9.44 -26.32 0.52
CA PHE A 77 10.24 -27.32 1.21
C PHE A 77 11.72 -27.16 0.88
N VAL A 78 12.02 -26.94 -0.41
CA VAL A 78 13.38 -26.65 -0.87
C VAL A 78 13.91 -25.37 -0.21
N ALA A 79 13.08 -24.33 -0.16
CA ALA A 79 13.42 -23.06 0.48
C ALA A 79 13.68 -23.22 1.98
N GLN A 80 12.82 -23.91 2.73
CA GLN A 80 12.99 -24.15 4.17
C GLN A 80 14.33 -24.84 4.50
N HIS A 81 14.76 -25.80 3.69
CA HIS A 81 16.08 -26.42 3.87
C HIS A 81 17.23 -25.48 3.51
N ALA A 82 17.09 -24.73 2.42
CA ALA A 82 18.09 -23.74 2.02
C ALA A 82 18.26 -22.63 3.07
N THR A 83 17.17 -22.23 3.72
CA THR A 83 17.13 -21.10 4.66
C THR A 83 17.23 -21.50 6.14
N ALA A 84 17.45 -22.78 6.46
CA ALA A 84 17.42 -23.28 7.84
C ALA A 84 16.08 -23.07 8.58
N ALA A 85 14.96 -23.05 7.85
CA ALA A 85 13.61 -22.96 8.39
C ALA A 85 12.85 -24.30 8.31
N CYS A 86 13.58 -25.43 8.39
CA CYS A 86 13.01 -26.78 8.23
C CYS A 86 12.72 -27.51 9.55
N CYS A 87 13.29 -27.08 10.68
CA CYS A 87 13.04 -27.62 12.02
C CYS A 87 13.42 -26.63 13.14
N ARG A 88 12.99 -26.88 14.39
CA ARG A 88 13.30 -26.01 15.53
C ARG A 88 14.80 -25.95 15.82
N GLY A 89 15.52 -27.07 15.67
CA GLY A 89 16.98 -27.08 15.82
C GLY A 89 17.69 -26.17 14.81
N CYS A 90 17.18 -26.08 13.57
CA CYS A 90 17.71 -25.15 12.58
C CYS A 90 17.35 -23.69 12.91
N LEU A 91 16.12 -23.43 13.38
CA LEU A 91 15.71 -22.11 13.85
C LEU A 91 16.57 -21.60 15.01
N ALA A 92 16.81 -22.43 16.02
CA ALA A 92 17.66 -22.08 17.15
C ALA A 92 19.09 -21.76 16.72
N LYS A 93 19.68 -22.64 15.89
CA LYS A 93 21.07 -22.49 15.46
C LYS A 93 21.30 -21.31 14.52
N TRP A 94 20.40 -21.07 13.57
CA TRP A 94 20.66 -20.12 12.48
C TRP A 94 19.87 -18.83 12.60
N HIS A 95 18.74 -18.83 13.30
CA HIS A 95 17.84 -17.68 13.43
C HIS A 95 17.76 -17.14 14.86
N GLY A 96 18.32 -17.85 15.84
CA GLY A 96 18.30 -17.42 17.25
C GLY A 96 16.95 -17.62 17.94
N ILE A 97 16.05 -18.38 17.32
CA ILE A 97 14.71 -18.66 17.82
C ILE A 97 14.74 -19.93 18.67
N ARG A 98 14.52 -19.80 19.99
CA ARG A 98 14.62 -20.93 20.93
C ARG A 98 13.60 -22.03 20.60
N ALA A 99 13.94 -23.28 20.91
CA ALA A 99 12.99 -24.40 20.84
C ALA A 99 12.12 -24.47 22.10
N GLY A 100 10.96 -25.13 22.01
CA GLY A 100 10.07 -25.40 23.14
C GLY A 100 9.08 -24.28 23.49
N HIS A 101 8.86 -23.31 22.59
CA HIS A 101 7.77 -22.33 22.70
C HIS A 101 7.05 -22.19 21.36
N GLU A 102 5.77 -21.85 21.37
CA GLU A 102 5.06 -21.58 20.14
C GLU A 102 5.67 -20.34 19.45
N LEU A 103 5.89 -20.40 18.13
CA LEU A 103 6.46 -19.26 17.40
C LEU A 103 5.56 -18.04 17.57
N THR A 104 6.16 -16.92 17.94
CA THR A 104 5.43 -15.65 18.00
C THR A 104 5.08 -15.16 16.58
N GLY A 105 4.19 -14.18 16.49
CA GLY A 105 3.89 -13.53 15.21
C GLY A 105 5.14 -12.93 14.55
N GLU A 106 6.05 -12.35 15.34
CA GLU A 106 7.32 -11.79 14.84
C GLU A 106 8.27 -12.88 14.34
N GLU A 107 8.40 -13.99 15.07
CA GLU A 107 9.25 -15.12 14.67
C GLU A 107 8.70 -15.79 13.39
N THR A 108 7.39 -15.92 13.29
CA THR A 108 6.71 -16.45 12.11
C THR A 108 6.92 -15.53 10.91
N ALA A 109 6.73 -14.23 11.08
CA ALA A 109 6.98 -13.23 10.04
C ALA A 109 8.45 -13.24 9.58
N HIS A 110 9.40 -13.37 10.50
CA HIS A 110 10.82 -13.49 10.19
C HIS A 110 11.11 -14.72 9.31
N VAL A 111 10.60 -15.89 9.71
CA VAL A 111 10.80 -17.14 8.96
C VAL A 111 10.24 -17.04 7.54
N LEU A 112 9.02 -16.50 7.39
CA LEU A 112 8.41 -16.28 6.09
C LEU A 112 9.19 -15.28 5.23
N ALA A 113 9.72 -14.21 5.82
CA ALA A 113 10.53 -13.22 5.12
C ALA A 113 11.82 -13.82 4.55
N VAL A 114 12.51 -14.69 5.30
CA VAL A 114 13.73 -15.36 4.83
C VAL A 114 13.42 -16.35 3.71
N ILE A 115 12.31 -17.11 3.80
CA ILE A 115 11.85 -18.03 2.75
C ILE A 115 11.52 -17.25 1.46
N ARG A 116 10.75 -16.17 1.57
CA ARG A 116 10.39 -15.29 0.45
C ARG A 116 11.63 -14.75 -0.25
N ALA A 117 12.56 -14.18 0.51
CA ALA A 117 13.79 -13.59 -0.03
C ALA A 117 14.65 -14.63 -0.79
N TRP A 118 14.68 -15.87 -0.33
CA TRP A 118 15.38 -16.95 -1.04
C TRP A 118 14.67 -17.34 -2.34
N LEU A 119 13.34 -17.47 -2.34
CA LEU A 119 12.55 -17.78 -3.54
C LEU A 119 12.68 -16.68 -4.61
N GLU A 120 12.60 -15.41 -4.21
CA GLU A 120 12.84 -14.27 -5.10
C GLU A 120 14.24 -14.31 -5.73
N LYS A 121 15.26 -14.70 -4.94
CA LYS A 121 16.63 -14.87 -5.44
C LYS A 121 16.72 -16.00 -6.47
N GLU A 122 16.03 -17.12 -6.25
CA GLU A 122 15.99 -18.23 -7.21
C GLU A 122 15.28 -17.84 -8.52
N MET A 123 14.21 -17.04 -8.46
CA MET A 123 13.54 -16.51 -9.65
C MET A 123 14.46 -15.58 -10.45
N LYS A 124 15.22 -14.71 -9.77
CA LYS A 124 16.16 -13.77 -10.43
C LYS A 124 17.36 -14.44 -11.10
N LYS A 125 17.81 -15.61 -10.61
CA LYS A 125 18.89 -16.39 -11.27
C LYS A 125 18.55 -16.78 -12.71
N GLN A 126 17.27 -16.77 -13.09
CA GLN A 126 16.80 -17.12 -14.43
C GLN A 126 16.82 -15.92 -15.40
N ALA A 127 16.54 -14.71 -14.91
CA ALA A 127 16.56 -13.48 -15.72
C ALA A 127 17.97 -13.17 -16.30
N GLY A 128 19.03 -13.70 -15.67
CA GLY A 128 20.42 -13.58 -16.12
C GLY A 128 20.89 -14.66 -17.11
N HIS A 129 20.01 -15.50 -17.65
CA HIS A 129 20.38 -16.57 -18.62
C HIS A 129 19.65 -16.48 -19.97
N VAL A 130 18.97 -15.37 -20.26
CA VAL A 130 18.37 -15.14 -21.58
C VAL A 130 19.42 -14.55 -22.52
N VAL A 131 19.94 -15.38 -23.43
CA VAL A 131 20.71 -14.93 -24.61
C VAL A 131 19.81 -14.04 -25.46
N PRO A 132 20.19 -12.79 -25.80
CA PRO A 132 19.31 -11.91 -26.57
C PRO A 132 19.24 -12.40 -28.03
N GLN A 133 18.03 -12.72 -28.49
CA GLN A 133 17.77 -12.95 -29.91
C GLN A 133 17.90 -11.63 -30.67
N ARG A 134 18.75 -11.63 -31.72
CA ARG A 134 18.90 -10.54 -32.69
C ARG A 134 17.54 -10.17 -33.29
N ARG A 135 17.04 -8.97 -33.00
CA ARG A 135 16.01 -8.33 -33.83
C ARG A 135 16.65 -7.90 -35.15
N LYS A 136 16.08 -8.36 -36.26
CA LYS A 136 16.41 -7.90 -37.62
C LYS A 136 16.07 -6.41 -37.71
N THR A 137 17.07 -5.59 -38.01
CA THR A 137 16.90 -4.19 -38.40
C THR A 137 16.57 -4.13 -39.88
N SER A 138 15.46 -3.50 -40.25
CA SER A 138 15.23 -3.00 -41.61
C SER A 138 15.66 -1.54 -41.68
N ARG A 139 16.46 -1.20 -42.69
CA ARG A 139 17.05 0.13 -42.91
C ARG A 139 16.02 1.18 -43.36
N PRO A 140 16.29 2.48 -43.15
CA PRO A 140 15.45 3.58 -43.59
C PRO A 140 15.92 4.11 -44.95
N GLN A 141 15.02 4.19 -45.92
CA GLN A 141 15.04 5.13 -47.05
C GLN A 141 13.69 5.03 -47.79
N ASP A 142 13.21 6.17 -48.29
CA ASP A 142 11.98 6.39 -49.09
C ASP A 142 10.69 6.55 -48.26
N GLN A 143 9.91 7.64 -48.26
CA GLN A 143 9.89 8.85 -49.06
C GLN A 143 9.32 10.05 -48.28
N LEU A 144 9.80 11.21 -48.70
CA LEU A 144 9.37 12.56 -48.40
C LEU A 144 8.07 12.89 -49.16
N LYS A 145 7.24 13.76 -48.57
CA LYS A 145 6.08 14.51 -49.13
C LYS A 145 4.74 13.76 -49.14
N LEU A 146 3.75 14.22 -48.36
CA LEU A 146 2.74 15.18 -48.84
C LEU A 146 1.71 15.56 -47.74
N PHE A 147 1.37 16.85 -47.72
CA PHE A 147 0.24 17.56 -47.08
C PHE A 147 0.26 17.99 -45.59
N LEU A 148 0.56 19.29 -45.46
CA LEU A 148 0.17 20.23 -44.41
C LEU A 148 -1.33 20.61 -44.48
N ALA A 149 -1.80 21.12 -43.33
CA ALA A 149 -2.77 22.21 -43.13
C ALA A 149 -4.26 21.88 -42.88
N LEU A 150 -4.67 22.12 -41.62
CA LEU A 150 -5.71 23.08 -41.16
C LEU A 150 -5.87 22.89 -39.63
N ILE A 151 -5.10 23.59 -38.80
CA ILE A 151 -5.45 24.84 -38.10
C ILE A 151 -6.86 24.83 -37.49
N CYS A 152 -6.91 24.80 -36.16
CA CYS A 152 -7.76 25.72 -35.40
C CYS A 152 -7.06 26.09 -34.09
N LEU A 153 -6.26 27.16 -34.18
CA LEU A 153 -5.92 28.03 -33.06
C LEU A 153 -7.18 28.81 -32.66
N ALA A 154 -7.66 28.58 -31.45
CA ALA A 154 -8.37 29.52 -30.58
C ALA A 154 -8.56 28.78 -29.25
N CYS A 155 -7.71 28.95 -28.25
CA CYS A 155 -7.73 30.13 -27.40
C CYS A 155 -6.35 30.33 -26.77
N SER A 156 -5.51 31.13 -27.44
CA SER A 156 -4.40 31.80 -26.80
C SER A 156 -4.96 33.04 -26.12
N SER A 157 -5.46 32.88 -24.90
CA SER A 157 -5.68 34.02 -24.01
C SER A 157 -5.25 33.62 -22.61
N GLN A 158 -4.15 34.22 -22.18
CA GLN A 158 -3.65 34.24 -20.81
C GLN A 158 -2.97 32.94 -20.34
N LEU A 159 -1.78 32.68 -20.88
CA LEU A 159 -0.65 32.35 -20.01
C LEU A 159 -0.35 33.60 -19.18
N THR A 160 -1.22 33.88 -18.20
CA THR A 160 -0.85 34.69 -17.06
C THR A 160 0.31 33.96 -16.41
N LEU A 161 1.42 34.65 -16.22
CA LEU A 161 2.46 34.27 -15.27
C LEU A 161 1.73 33.73 -14.03
N ALA A 162 1.86 32.43 -13.78
CA ALA A 162 1.16 31.78 -12.70
C ALA A 162 1.59 32.47 -11.41
N ASP A 163 0.64 33.18 -10.81
CA ASP A 163 0.81 33.91 -9.57
C ASP A 163 1.46 32.97 -8.54
N SER A 164 2.70 33.29 -8.16
CA SER A 164 3.62 32.41 -7.45
C SER A 164 3.27 32.26 -5.96
N ASN A 165 2.00 32.42 -5.61
CA ASN A 165 1.53 32.42 -4.22
C ASN A 165 0.05 32.05 -4.07
N LYS A 166 -0.51 31.21 -4.96
CA LYS A 166 -1.89 30.72 -4.77
C LYS A 166 -1.97 29.87 -3.51
N ILE A 167 -2.58 30.46 -2.48
CA ILE A 167 -2.99 29.77 -1.27
C ILE A 167 -4.24 28.94 -1.59
N VAL A 168 -4.21 27.66 -1.22
CA VAL A 168 -5.34 26.74 -1.34
C VAL A 168 -5.75 26.26 0.04
N ARG A 169 -7.05 26.35 0.33
CA ARG A 169 -7.61 25.74 1.53
C ARG A 169 -7.80 24.25 1.31
N VAL A 170 -7.25 23.45 2.19
CA VAL A 170 -7.24 21.99 2.10
C VAL A 170 -7.92 21.38 3.32
N THR A 171 -8.39 20.15 3.19
CA THR A 171 -8.94 19.39 4.32
C THR A 171 -8.48 17.95 4.31
N ALA A 172 -7.96 17.50 5.45
CA ALA A 172 -7.85 16.09 5.77
C ALA A 172 -9.05 15.70 6.63
N ILE A 173 -9.85 14.73 6.18
CA ILE A 173 -10.97 14.21 6.95
C ILE A 173 -10.47 13.10 7.86
N GLN A 174 -10.67 13.27 9.16
CA GLN A 174 -10.66 12.18 10.11
C GLN A 174 -12.08 11.67 10.27
N CYS A 175 -12.30 10.37 10.12
CA CYS A 175 -13.61 9.80 10.41
C CYS A 175 -13.54 8.32 10.76
N HIS A 176 -14.56 7.90 11.49
CA HIS A 176 -14.91 6.51 11.61
C HIS A 176 -15.73 6.07 10.40
N SER A 177 -15.36 4.91 9.85
CA SER A 177 -16.14 4.22 8.83
C SER A 177 -16.53 2.85 9.38
N LYS A 178 -17.82 2.55 9.37
CA LYS A 178 -18.36 1.25 9.80
C LYS A 178 -17.98 0.19 8.78
N LEU A 179 -17.12 -0.73 9.19
CA LEU A 179 -16.71 -1.87 8.36
C LEU A 179 -17.96 -2.65 7.92
N GLY A 180 -18.16 -2.83 6.61
CA GLY A 180 -19.35 -3.54 6.10
C GLY A 180 -20.40 -2.63 5.48
N ASP A 181 -20.58 -1.43 6.03
CA ASP A 181 -21.76 -0.59 5.78
C ASP A 181 -21.43 0.58 4.84
N THR A 182 -21.27 0.26 3.56
CA THR A 182 -20.92 1.25 2.54
C THR A 182 -21.96 2.37 2.42
N ASN A 183 -23.24 2.08 2.58
CA ASN A 183 -24.31 3.07 2.50
C ASN A 183 -24.23 4.10 3.64
N HIS A 184 -24.02 3.62 4.87
CA HIS A 184 -23.80 4.50 6.02
C HIS A 184 -22.55 5.36 5.81
N ASN A 185 -21.42 4.74 5.41
CA ASN A 185 -20.16 5.43 5.22
C ASN A 185 -20.23 6.50 4.12
N VAL A 186 -20.85 6.19 2.98
CA VAL A 186 -21.09 7.16 1.89
C VAL A 186 -21.90 8.35 2.39
N THR A 187 -22.92 8.10 3.23
CA THR A 187 -23.75 9.17 3.82
C THR A 187 -22.93 10.08 4.74
N VAL A 188 -22.14 9.49 5.65
CA VAL A 188 -21.27 10.23 6.59
C VAL A 188 -20.22 11.04 5.83
N LEU A 189 -19.52 10.41 4.89
CA LEU A 189 -18.51 11.08 4.06
C LEU A 189 -19.10 12.21 3.23
N THR A 190 -20.31 12.05 2.69
CA THR A 190 -21.01 13.13 1.96
C THR A 190 -21.21 14.36 2.85
N GLY A 191 -21.64 14.15 4.11
CA GLY A 191 -21.78 15.22 5.08
C GLY A 191 -20.46 15.94 5.37
N LEU A 192 -19.40 15.17 5.64
CA LEU A 192 -18.07 15.73 5.95
C LEU A 192 -17.44 16.47 4.75
N VAL A 193 -17.62 15.96 3.53
CA VAL A 193 -17.17 16.62 2.30
C VAL A 193 -17.93 17.94 2.09
N ARG A 194 -19.25 17.96 2.29
CA ARG A 194 -20.05 19.20 2.21
C ARG A 194 -19.64 20.21 3.27
N GLU A 195 -19.41 19.77 4.51
CA GLU A 195 -18.94 20.65 5.58
C GLU A 195 -17.57 21.27 5.24
N SER A 196 -16.65 20.45 4.74
CA SER A 196 -15.31 20.88 4.32
C SER A 196 -15.38 21.93 3.20
N ALA A 197 -16.19 21.67 2.17
CA ALA A 197 -16.41 22.60 1.07
C ALA A 197 -17.10 23.90 1.54
N GLY A 198 -18.07 23.80 2.46
CA GLY A 198 -18.73 24.94 3.09
C GLY A 198 -17.78 25.84 3.89
N LYS A 199 -16.68 25.28 4.41
CA LYS A 199 -15.57 26.04 5.04
C LYS A 199 -14.52 26.55 4.05
N GLY A 200 -14.79 26.40 2.75
CA GLY A 200 -13.99 26.94 1.65
C GLY A 200 -12.88 26.02 1.15
N ALA A 201 -12.82 24.75 1.59
CA ALA A 201 -11.83 23.81 1.10
C ALA A 201 -11.99 23.55 -0.40
N LYS A 202 -10.86 23.50 -1.10
CA LYS A 202 -10.77 23.22 -2.54
C LYS A 202 -10.15 21.87 -2.84
N ILE A 203 -9.40 21.29 -1.90
CA ILE A 203 -8.86 19.94 -1.98
C ILE A 203 -9.23 19.23 -0.69
N ILE A 204 -9.93 18.10 -0.80
CA ILE A 204 -10.41 17.31 0.34
C ILE A 204 -9.92 15.88 0.19
N VAL A 205 -9.37 15.30 1.26
CA VAL A 205 -8.84 13.93 1.29
C VAL A 205 -9.59 13.13 2.35
N THR A 206 -10.06 11.94 1.96
CA THR A 206 -10.70 10.99 2.89
C THR A 206 -9.71 9.91 3.36
N PRO A 207 -10.00 9.20 4.45
CA PRO A 207 -9.19 8.07 4.89
C PRO A 207 -9.06 6.93 3.87
N GLU A 208 -8.11 6.03 4.14
CA GLU A 208 -7.92 4.77 3.40
C GLU A 208 -9.17 3.89 3.52
N CYS A 209 -9.62 3.31 2.39
CA CYS A 209 -10.83 2.48 2.34
C CYS A 209 -12.08 3.12 3.00
N ALA A 210 -12.20 4.45 3.04
CA ALA A 210 -13.24 5.15 3.80
C ALA A 210 -14.67 4.73 3.42
N VAL A 211 -14.89 4.32 2.16
CA VAL A 211 -16.18 3.80 1.67
C VAL A 211 -16.55 2.46 2.33
N SER A 212 -15.64 1.49 2.31
CA SER A 212 -15.89 0.15 2.86
C SER A 212 -15.68 0.04 4.37
N GLY A 213 -14.97 1.01 4.95
CA GLY A 213 -14.35 0.91 6.26
C GLY A 213 -12.96 0.29 6.18
N TYR A 214 -12.07 0.77 7.03
CA TYR A 214 -10.73 0.21 7.21
C TYR A 214 -10.73 -0.76 8.40
N MET A 215 -9.88 -1.78 8.31
CA MET A 215 -9.87 -2.94 9.21
C MET A 215 -9.03 -2.70 10.46
N ASP A 216 -9.39 -3.37 11.56
CA ASP A 216 -8.47 -3.68 12.66
C ASP A 216 -7.93 -5.11 12.51
N PRO A 217 -6.67 -5.29 12.06
CA PRO A 217 -6.10 -6.62 11.81
C PRO A 217 -5.91 -7.49 13.06
N PHE A 218 -6.08 -6.95 14.28
CA PHE A 218 -5.75 -7.66 15.52
C PHE A 218 -6.98 -8.15 16.31
N HIS A 219 -8.20 -7.75 15.93
CA HIS A 219 -9.45 -8.17 16.58
C HIS A 219 -10.26 -9.19 15.76
N ASN A 220 -9.59 -10.16 15.13
CA ASN A 220 -10.17 -11.26 14.33
C ASN A 220 -10.97 -10.87 13.07
N LEU A 221 -11.08 -9.58 12.75
CA LEU A 221 -11.62 -9.09 11.49
C LEU A 221 -10.50 -9.07 10.45
N ALA A 222 -10.27 -10.18 9.75
CA ALA A 222 -9.44 -10.16 8.54
C ALA A 222 -10.33 -10.05 7.30
N TRP A 223 -9.96 -9.18 6.36
CA TRP A 223 -10.48 -9.26 5.01
C TRP A 223 -10.08 -10.60 4.40
N THR A 224 -11.06 -11.40 3.99
CA THR A 224 -10.80 -12.61 3.21
C THR A 224 -11.40 -12.49 1.82
N SER A 225 -10.67 -12.97 0.82
CA SER A 225 -11.15 -13.14 -0.55
C SER A 225 -12.07 -14.37 -0.71
N GLY A 226 -12.22 -15.19 0.34
CA GLY A 226 -13.08 -16.37 0.37
C GLY A 226 -14.52 -16.06 0.83
N THR A 227 -15.46 -16.94 0.47
CA THR A 227 -16.88 -16.87 0.88
C THR A 227 -17.15 -17.52 2.24
N ASN A 228 -16.16 -18.14 2.87
CA ASN A 228 -16.30 -18.78 4.18
C ASN A 228 -15.98 -17.79 5.31
N THR A 229 -17.03 -17.15 5.82
CA THR A 229 -16.93 -16.36 7.06
C THR A 229 -17.42 -17.22 8.21
N GLY A 230 -16.50 -17.83 8.96
CA GLY A 230 -16.76 -18.12 10.36
C GLY A 230 -17.00 -16.81 11.13
N GLU A 231 -17.42 -16.89 12.40
CA GLU A 231 -17.56 -15.70 13.25
C GLU A 231 -16.26 -14.87 13.24
N GLY A 232 -16.37 -13.59 12.89
CA GLY A 232 -15.25 -12.64 12.90
C GLY A 232 -14.70 -12.22 11.53
N PHE A 233 -15.00 -12.86 10.39
CA PHE A 233 -14.45 -12.42 9.09
C PHE A 233 -15.45 -11.65 8.24
N VAL A 234 -15.03 -10.54 7.62
CA VAL A 234 -15.84 -9.80 6.64
C VAL A 234 -15.21 -9.94 5.26
N SER A 235 -15.97 -10.44 4.28
CA SER A 235 -15.47 -10.64 2.92
C SER A 235 -15.44 -9.32 2.15
N ILE A 236 -14.28 -8.99 1.58
CA ILE A 236 -14.10 -7.78 0.75
C ILE A 236 -14.99 -7.81 -0.49
N ALA A 237 -15.32 -9.00 -0.99
CA ALA A 237 -16.20 -9.20 -2.13
C ALA A 237 -17.57 -8.52 -1.98
N ARG A 238 -18.06 -8.33 -0.74
CA ARG A 238 -19.35 -7.72 -0.45
C ARG A 238 -19.34 -6.19 -0.49
N MET A 239 -18.16 -5.57 -0.46
CA MET A 239 -18.02 -4.12 -0.33
C MET A 239 -17.15 -3.48 -1.40
N ALA A 240 -16.20 -4.21 -1.97
CA ALA A 240 -15.38 -3.69 -3.04
C ALA A 240 -16.23 -3.48 -4.29
N GLU A 241 -16.10 -2.29 -4.87
CA GLU A 241 -16.80 -1.90 -6.09
C GLU A 241 -15.82 -1.74 -7.27
N THR A 242 -16.34 -1.78 -8.49
CA THR A 242 -15.53 -1.42 -9.66
C THR A 242 -15.13 0.05 -9.58
N VAL A 243 -14.04 0.43 -10.26
CA VAL A 243 -13.65 1.83 -10.42
C VAL A 243 -13.63 2.16 -11.91
N PRO A 244 -14.54 3.00 -12.43
CA PRO A 244 -15.64 3.66 -11.71
C PRO A 244 -16.75 2.69 -11.26
N GLY A 245 -17.42 3.05 -10.17
CA GLY A 245 -18.50 2.30 -9.52
C GLY A 245 -19.51 3.23 -8.84
N PRO A 246 -20.42 2.70 -8.00
CA PRO A 246 -21.46 3.48 -7.35
C PRO A 246 -20.93 4.66 -6.52
N SER A 247 -19.92 4.44 -5.68
CA SER A 247 -19.36 5.49 -4.82
C SER A 247 -18.59 6.51 -5.65
N VAL A 248 -17.80 6.08 -6.63
CA VAL A 248 -17.12 6.99 -7.56
C VAL A 248 -18.13 7.87 -8.31
N THR A 249 -19.26 7.30 -8.75
CA THR A 249 -20.33 8.05 -9.44
C THR A 249 -20.95 9.12 -8.54
N HIS A 250 -21.32 8.73 -7.32
CA HIS A 250 -21.88 9.64 -6.32
C HIS A 250 -20.92 10.79 -5.97
N PHE A 251 -19.69 10.47 -5.62
CA PHE A 251 -18.69 11.46 -5.23
C PHE A 251 -18.19 12.30 -6.40
N SER A 252 -18.27 11.81 -7.65
CA SER A 252 -17.98 12.61 -8.85
C SER A 252 -19.03 13.69 -9.04
N ALA A 253 -20.31 13.35 -8.87
CA ALA A 253 -21.40 14.32 -8.91
C ALA A 253 -21.25 15.35 -7.78
N LEU A 254 -20.89 14.90 -6.56
CA LEU A 254 -20.68 15.78 -5.42
C LEU A 254 -19.46 16.71 -5.62
N ALA A 255 -18.34 16.20 -6.15
CA ALA A 255 -17.16 17.01 -6.44
C ALA A 255 -17.47 18.10 -7.48
N LYS A 256 -18.29 17.77 -8.49
CA LYS A 256 -18.83 18.73 -9.47
C LYS A 256 -19.73 19.76 -8.82
N GLU A 257 -20.70 19.33 -8.01
CA GLU A 257 -21.63 20.22 -7.33
C GLU A 257 -20.89 21.25 -6.46
N LEU A 258 -19.90 20.78 -5.70
CA LEU A 258 -19.16 21.61 -4.74
C LEU A 258 -17.96 22.35 -5.35
N GLN A 259 -17.62 22.06 -6.62
CA GLN A 259 -16.46 22.63 -7.33
C GLN A 259 -15.14 22.41 -6.55
N ILE A 260 -14.89 21.15 -6.17
CA ILE A 260 -13.72 20.72 -5.37
C ILE A 260 -12.92 19.63 -6.06
N TYR A 261 -11.67 19.48 -5.65
CA TYR A 261 -10.91 18.24 -5.83
C TYR A 261 -11.14 17.33 -4.64
N LEU A 262 -11.55 16.08 -4.89
CA LEU A 262 -11.82 15.09 -3.84
C LEU A 262 -10.99 13.84 -4.06
N CYS A 263 -10.12 13.52 -3.09
CA CYS A 263 -9.40 12.25 -3.02
C CYS A 263 -10.18 11.27 -2.15
N LEU A 264 -10.72 10.22 -2.77
CA LEU A 264 -11.58 9.23 -2.13
C LEU A 264 -10.86 7.88 -2.02
N GLY A 265 -10.68 7.39 -0.80
CA GLY A 265 -10.15 6.05 -0.51
C GLY A 265 -11.23 4.97 -0.65
N ILE A 266 -10.94 3.91 -1.41
CA ILE A 266 -11.90 2.89 -1.81
C ILE A 266 -11.28 1.49 -1.89
N ALA A 267 -12.06 0.49 -1.51
CA ALA A 267 -11.77 -0.90 -1.87
C ALA A 267 -12.26 -1.17 -3.30
N GLU A 268 -11.33 -1.45 -4.20
CA GLU A 268 -11.63 -1.69 -5.61
C GLU A 268 -11.72 -3.19 -5.90
N ARG A 269 -12.66 -3.56 -6.78
CA ARG A 269 -12.75 -4.87 -7.42
C ARG A 269 -12.49 -4.73 -8.91
N ASP A 270 -11.50 -5.47 -9.41
CA ASP A 270 -11.18 -5.58 -10.83
C ASP A 270 -11.06 -7.07 -11.21
N GLY A 271 -12.07 -7.54 -11.94
CA GLY A 271 -12.26 -8.97 -12.20
C GLY A 271 -12.39 -9.76 -10.90
N THR A 272 -11.43 -10.67 -10.68
CA THR A 272 -11.32 -11.52 -9.48
C THR A 272 -10.35 -10.97 -8.44
N ASN A 273 -9.69 -9.83 -8.71
CA ASN A 273 -8.72 -9.22 -7.82
C ASN A 273 -9.36 -8.06 -7.06
N TYR A 274 -8.84 -7.80 -5.86
CA TYR A 274 -9.17 -6.63 -5.09
C TYR A 274 -7.94 -5.75 -4.91
N TYR A 275 -8.17 -4.44 -4.79
CA TYR A 275 -7.13 -3.46 -4.61
C TYR A 275 -7.53 -2.47 -3.53
N ASN A 276 -6.53 -2.01 -2.79
CA ASN A 276 -6.66 -0.83 -1.96
C ASN A 276 -6.33 0.36 -2.85
N ALA A 277 -7.34 1.19 -3.12
CA ALA A 277 -7.24 2.23 -4.12
C ALA A 277 -7.68 3.58 -3.56
N GLN A 278 -7.28 4.63 -4.26
CA GLN A 278 -7.88 5.95 -4.12
C GLN A 278 -8.02 6.60 -5.48
N VAL A 279 -9.06 7.41 -5.64
CA VAL A 279 -9.33 8.16 -6.86
C VAL A 279 -9.31 9.65 -6.57
N LEU A 280 -8.81 10.44 -7.52
CA LEU A 280 -8.92 11.90 -7.49
C LEU A 280 -10.02 12.34 -8.44
N LEU A 281 -11.05 12.95 -7.88
CA LEU A 281 -12.20 13.49 -8.60
C LEU A 281 -12.02 15.01 -8.73
N GLY A 282 -12.21 15.52 -9.95
CA GLY A 282 -12.07 16.93 -10.29
C GLY A 282 -13.35 17.75 -10.06
N PRO A 283 -13.22 19.09 -10.07
CA PRO A 283 -14.34 20.01 -9.86
C PRO A 283 -15.37 20.02 -10.99
N ASP A 284 -15.10 19.36 -12.11
CA ASP A 284 -16.04 19.13 -13.21
C ASP A 284 -16.74 17.75 -13.12
N GLY A 285 -16.38 16.95 -12.12
CA GLY A 285 -16.85 15.59 -11.91
C GLY A 285 -16.06 14.52 -12.67
N THR A 286 -14.93 14.87 -13.30
CA THR A 286 -14.08 13.89 -13.97
C THR A 286 -13.19 13.14 -12.97
N MET A 287 -12.92 11.87 -13.22
CA MET A 287 -11.91 11.12 -12.46
C MET A 287 -10.52 11.40 -13.06
N LEU A 288 -9.74 12.24 -12.39
CA LEU A 288 -8.46 12.75 -12.86
C LEU A 288 -7.29 11.79 -12.62
N ALA A 289 -7.38 10.95 -11.58
CA ALA A 289 -6.40 9.91 -11.30
C ALA A 289 -7.02 8.73 -10.56
N HIS A 290 -6.38 7.57 -10.69
CA HIS A 290 -6.73 6.33 -10.02
C HIS A 290 -5.43 5.65 -9.58
N HIS A 291 -5.23 5.56 -8.27
CA HIS A 291 -4.02 5.02 -7.66
C HIS A 291 -4.34 3.76 -6.87
N ARG A 292 -3.71 2.64 -7.22
CA ARG A 292 -3.73 1.40 -6.45
C ARG A 292 -2.47 1.34 -5.57
N LYS A 293 -2.64 1.06 -4.28
CA LYS A 293 -1.55 0.99 -3.29
C LYS A 293 -0.44 0.07 -3.79
N ILE A 294 0.79 0.57 -3.82
CA ILE A 294 1.94 -0.14 -4.41
C ILE A 294 2.68 -0.90 -3.31
N SER A 295 2.91 -0.23 -2.19
CA SER A 295 3.60 -0.79 -1.04
C SER A 295 2.60 -1.40 -0.08
N LEU A 296 2.21 -2.65 -0.32
CA LEU A 296 1.30 -3.37 0.58
C LEU A 296 1.91 -3.48 1.98
N TRP A 297 1.08 -3.28 3.00
CA TRP A 297 1.43 -3.44 4.39
C TRP A 297 1.03 -4.85 4.85
N PRO A 298 1.99 -5.80 4.98
CA PRO A 298 1.67 -7.21 5.10
C PRO A 298 0.66 -7.58 6.22
N PRO A 299 0.68 -6.99 7.42
CA PRO A 299 -0.28 -7.38 8.46
C PRO A 299 -1.75 -6.99 8.17
N GLY A 300 -2.02 -5.99 7.31
CA GLY A 300 -3.38 -5.55 6.98
C GLY A 300 -3.80 -5.79 5.54
N ASP A 301 -2.84 -5.83 4.61
CA ASP A 301 -3.08 -5.99 3.18
C ASP A 301 -2.84 -7.44 2.70
N ALA A 302 -2.11 -8.27 3.46
CA ALA A 302 -1.85 -9.64 3.03
C ALA A 302 -3.14 -10.48 3.06
N GLY A 303 -3.43 -11.12 1.93
CA GLY A 303 -4.51 -12.12 1.81
C GLY A 303 -5.76 -11.64 1.07
N TRP A 304 -5.90 -10.34 0.79
CA TRP A 304 -7.07 -9.82 0.08
C TRP A 304 -6.76 -8.82 -1.04
N VAL A 305 -5.74 -7.95 -0.94
CA VAL A 305 -5.37 -7.01 -2.02
C VAL A 305 -4.17 -7.43 -2.86
N SER A 306 -4.22 -7.03 -4.12
CA SER A 306 -3.08 -7.02 -5.04
C SER A 306 -2.39 -5.64 -5.02
N ALA A 307 -1.08 -5.63 -5.29
CA ALA A 307 -0.32 -4.39 -5.42
C ALA A 307 -0.65 -3.67 -6.74
N GLY A 308 -0.68 -2.35 -6.69
CA GLY A 308 -0.69 -1.48 -7.86
C GLY A 308 0.71 -1.23 -8.43
N GLU A 309 0.75 -0.44 -9.50
CA GLU A 309 1.98 -0.03 -10.17
C GLU A 309 1.88 1.43 -10.63
N GLY A 310 3.03 2.10 -10.75
CA GLY A 310 3.14 3.45 -11.29
C GLY A 310 2.66 4.55 -10.34
N ILE A 311 3.40 5.67 -10.30
CA ILE A 311 2.96 6.85 -9.55
C ILE A 311 1.85 7.57 -10.31
N GLN A 312 0.92 8.19 -9.58
CA GLN A 312 -0.12 9.04 -10.14
C GLN A 312 0.14 10.50 -9.77
N THR A 313 0.14 11.38 -10.77
CA THR A 313 0.28 12.82 -10.57
C THR A 313 -0.68 13.59 -11.46
N VAL A 314 -1.27 14.68 -10.94
CA VAL A 314 -2.22 15.52 -11.67
C VAL A 314 -1.82 16.99 -11.53
N GLN A 315 -1.74 17.71 -12.65
CA GLN A 315 -1.53 19.16 -12.64
C GLN A 315 -2.85 19.87 -12.36
N THR A 316 -2.88 20.75 -11.36
CA THR A 316 -4.04 21.59 -11.03
C THR A 316 -3.65 23.06 -10.98
N PRO A 317 -4.62 24.00 -10.89
CA PRO A 317 -4.34 25.42 -10.66
C PRO A 317 -3.63 25.73 -9.33
N TYR A 318 -3.64 24.78 -8.38
CA TYR A 318 -3.02 24.93 -7.06
C TYR A 318 -1.64 24.28 -6.96
N GLY A 319 -1.20 23.55 -7.99
CA GLY A 319 0.04 22.77 -7.96
C GLY A 319 -0.16 21.37 -8.51
N ARG A 320 0.93 20.62 -8.61
CA ARG A 320 0.94 19.21 -8.97
C ARG A 320 0.62 18.37 -7.75
N LEU A 321 -0.47 17.62 -7.83
CA LEU A 321 -0.90 16.69 -6.80
C LEU A 321 -0.27 15.32 -7.06
N GLY A 322 0.16 14.64 -6.01
CA GLY A 322 0.58 13.24 -6.00
C GLY A 322 -0.31 12.41 -5.08
N LEU A 323 -0.52 11.14 -5.40
CA LEU A 323 -1.39 10.24 -4.64
C LEU A 323 -0.52 9.18 -3.93
N MET A 324 -0.72 8.98 -2.62
CA MET A 324 -0.15 7.86 -1.87
C MET A 324 -1.15 7.30 -0.86
N ILE A 325 -1.07 6.00 -0.59
CA ILE A 325 -1.90 5.32 0.41
C ILE A 325 -0.99 4.70 1.48
N CYS A 326 -1.20 5.11 2.73
CA CYS A 326 -0.52 4.62 3.94
C CYS A 326 0.96 4.22 3.71
N HIS A 327 1.22 2.93 3.63
CA HIS A 327 2.57 2.36 3.55
C HIS A 327 3.34 2.68 2.26
N ASP A 328 2.71 3.29 1.24
CA ASP A 328 3.38 3.84 0.05
C ASP A 328 4.49 4.84 0.39
N PHE A 329 4.37 5.59 1.50
CA PHE A 329 5.39 6.54 1.94
C PHE A 329 6.75 5.90 2.22
N HIS A 330 6.82 4.58 2.38
CA HIS A 330 8.10 3.90 2.60
C HIS A 330 8.89 3.69 1.30
N VAL A 331 8.28 3.88 0.12
CA VAL A 331 8.93 3.54 -1.17
C VAL A 331 8.73 4.60 -2.28
N LEU A 332 7.68 5.42 -2.21
CA LEU A 332 7.33 6.38 -3.26
C LEU A 332 7.82 7.84 -3.10
N PRO A 333 8.20 8.37 -1.91
CA PRO A 333 8.49 9.81 -1.78
C PRO A 333 9.51 10.37 -2.78
N ALA A 334 10.63 9.67 -2.97
CA ALA A 334 11.67 10.11 -3.90
C ALA A 334 11.15 10.20 -5.35
N LYS A 335 10.30 9.25 -5.79
CA LYS A 335 9.72 9.27 -7.13
C LYS A 335 8.74 10.43 -7.32
N LEU A 336 7.95 10.77 -6.29
CA LEU A 336 7.05 11.92 -6.35
C LEU A 336 7.82 13.26 -6.31
N ALA A 337 8.91 13.32 -5.55
CA ALA A 337 9.81 14.47 -5.56
C ALA A 337 10.46 14.68 -6.94
N GLU A 338 10.96 13.61 -7.57
CA GLU A 338 11.48 13.63 -8.95
C GLU A 338 10.41 14.10 -9.95
N ALA A 339 9.15 13.71 -9.74
CA ALA A 339 8.00 14.14 -10.54
C ALA A 339 7.54 15.58 -10.24
N LYS A 340 8.23 16.30 -9.34
CA LYS A 340 7.95 17.69 -8.93
C LYS A 340 6.52 17.85 -8.38
N VAL A 341 6.09 16.92 -7.56
CA VAL A 341 4.83 17.02 -6.80
C VAL A 341 4.95 18.17 -5.80
N ASP A 342 3.95 19.04 -5.76
CA ASP A 342 3.86 20.15 -4.80
C ASP A 342 3.13 19.71 -3.52
N MET A 343 2.09 18.88 -3.66
CA MET A 343 1.24 18.39 -2.57
C MET A 343 0.88 16.92 -2.74
N VAL A 344 0.96 16.14 -1.66
CA VAL A 344 0.53 14.74 -1.62
C VAL A 344 -0.83 14.62 -0.93
N LEU A 345 -1.75 13.94 -1.62
CA LEU A 345 -3.04 13.48 -1.08
C LEU A 345 -2.81 12.11 -0.45
N TYR A 346 -2.94 12.04 0.88
CA TYR A 346 -2.53 10.88 1.66
C TYR A 346 -3.69 10.29 2.44
N SER A 347 -4.28 9.22 1.90
CA SER A 347 -5.26 8.40 2.61
C SER A 347 -4.57 7.37 3.50
N VAL A 348 -4.98 7.31 4.76
CA VAL A 348 -4.27 6.55 5.81
C VAL A 348 -5.23 5.65 6.61
N GLY A 349 -4.73 4.45 6.89
CA GLY A 349 -5.32 3.40 7.71
C GLY A 349 -4.41 3.05 8.90
N TRP A 350 -3.82 4.04 9.56
CA TRP A 350 -2.89 3.81 10.67
C TRP A 350 -3.64 3.46 11.95
N TYR A 351 -3.11 2.50 12.69
CA TYR A 351 -3.64 2.00 13.96
C TYR A 351 -2.49 1.81 14.96
N GLY A 352 -2.83 1.74 16.24
CA GLY A 352 -1.86 1.48 17.32
C GLY A 352 -1.31 2.73 18.00
N PRO A 353 -0.53 2.53 19.09
CA PRO A 353 -0.06 3.60 19.94
C PRO A 353 0.97 4.47 19.22
N ASN A 354 1.11 5.72 19.66
CA ASN A 354 2.07 6.70 19.13
C ASN A 354 1.73 7.25 17.73
N GLY A 355 0.46 7.20 17.31
CA GLY A 355 0.00 7.92 16.12
C GLY A 355 0.34 9.41 16.21
N ASP A 356 0.12 10.03 17.36
CA ASP A 356 0.52 11.43 17.61
C ASP A 356 2.00 11.70 17.30
N ASP A 357 2.94 11.05 17.98
CA ASP A 357 4.38 11.23 17.73
C ASP A 357 4.81 10.86 16.30
N TRP A 358 4.09 9.91 15.66
CA TRP A 358 4.30 9.62 14.25
C TRP A 358 3.94 10.82 13.38
N PHE A 359 2.70 11.28 13.40
CA PHE A 359 2.19 12.33 12.51
C PHE A 359 2.69 13.74 12.87
N SER A 360 2.98 14.00 14.14
CA SER A 360 3.46 15.31 14.61
C SER A 360 4.95 15.54 14.37
N ARG A 361 5.76 14.46 14.32
CA ARG A 361 7.23 14.58 14.33
C ARG A 361 7.96 13.60 13.41
N ARG A 362 7.86 12.28 13.67
CA ARG A 362 8.68 11.28 12.95
C ARG A 362 8.39 11.23 11.44
N PHE A 363 7.12 11.30 11.07
CA PHE A 363 6.68 11.27 9.67
C PHE A 363 7.11 12.54 8.91
N PRO A 364 6.83 13.76 9.41
CA PRO A 364 7.31 14.98 8.78
C PRO A 364 8.83 15.03 8.59
N GLU A 365 9.61 14.71 9.63
CA GLU A 365 11.08 14.73 9.60
C GLU A 365 11.64 13.73 8.60
N LYS A 366 11.06 12.53 8.55
CA LYS A 366 11.59 11.43 7.74
C LYS A 366 11.21 11.53 6.27
N TYR A 367 9.98 11.98 5.96
CA TYR A 367 9.43 11.86 4.61
C TYR A 367 8.98 13.17 3.98
N VAL A 368 8.54 14.15 4.76
CA VAL A 368 7.98 15.38 4.20
C VAL A 368 9.09 16.39 3.91
N ALA A 369 9.79 16.84 4.96
CA ALA A 369 10.85 17.83 4.84
C ALA A 369 11.96 17.43 3.84
N PRO A 370 12.43 16.17 3.79
CA PRO A 370 13.49 15.78 2.86
C PRO A 370 13.05 15.73 1.39
N ASN A 371 11.74 15.60 1.12
CA ASN A 371 11.22 15.46 -0.24
C ASN A 371 10.54 16.75 -0.76
N GLY A 372 10.30 17.74 0.11
CA GLY A 372 9.94 19.11 -0.30
C GLY A 372 8.52 19.29 -0.86
N PHE A 373 7.60 18.35 -0.58
CA PHE A 373 6.18 18.47 -0.88
C PHE A 373 5.37 18.64 0.40
N ALA A 374 4.22 19.31 0.34
CA ALA A 374 3.25 19.33 1.44
C ALA A 374 2.42 18.03 1.47
N VAL A 375 1.81 17.70 2.62
CA VAL A 375 1.00 16.48 2.80
C VAL A 375 -0.34 16.82 3.44
N ILE A 376 -1.41 16.28 2.87
CA ILE A 376 -2.77 16.29 3.43
C ILE A 376 -3.08 14.86 3.86
N ALA A 377 -2.89 14.56 5.15
CA ALA A 377 -2.96 13.22 5.73
C ALA A 377 -4.31 12.96 6.40
N ALA A 378 -5.18 12.21 5.74
CA ALA A 378 -6.48 11.82 6.25
C ALA A 378 -6.41 10.39 6.80
N ASN A 379 -6.50 10.23 8.11
CA ASN A 379 -6.45 8.94 8.79
C ASN A 379 -7.82 8.58 9.37
N TRP A 380 -8.14 7.30 9.37
CA TRP A 380 -9.34 6.79 10.03
C TRP A 380 -9.23 6.89 11.56
N SER A 381 -10.38 6.92 12.21
CA SER A 381 -10.52 6.92 13.67
C SER A 381 -11.55 5.89 14.12
N ALA A 382 -11.46 5.44 15.37
CA ALA A 382 -12.52 4.64 15.99
C ALA A 382 -13.78 5.49 16.25
N GLU A 383 -14.97 4.86 16.36
CA GLU A 383 -16.23 5.58 16.68
C GLU A 383 -16.17 6.21 18.08
N THR A 384 -15.66 5.45 19.04
CA THR A 384 -15.47 5.88 20.44
C THR A 384 -14.07 5.55 20.91
N LYS A 385 -13.56 6.32 21.88
CA LYS A 385 -12.29 6.04 22.55
C LYS A 385 -12.48 4.86 23.52
N ASP A 386 -12.42 3.63 23.02
CA ASP A 386 -12.23 2.45 23.87
C ASP A 386 -10.74 2.05 23.92
N LYS A 387 -10.35 1.27 24.94
CA LYS A 387 -8.94 0.92 25.21
C LYS A 387 -8.39 -0.15 24.25
N THR A 388 -9.16 -0.53 23.25
CA THR A 388 -8.88 -1.65 22.33
C THR A 388 -8.42 -1.12 20.98
N TRP A 389 -7.17 -0.66 20.92
CA TRP A 389 -6.28 -0.73 19.74
C TRP A 389 -6.82 -0.42 18.31
N ALA A 390 -7.86 0.40 18.14
CA ALA A 390 -8.42 0.71 16.82
C ALA A 390 -8.29 2.20 16.45
N GLY A 391 -8.02 2.49 15.17
CA GLY A 391 -8.10 3.81 14.51
C GLY A 391 -7.59 5.00 15.30
N SER A 392 -6.30 5.33 15.18
CA SER A 392 -5.67 6.34 16.03
C SER A 392 -6.05 7.79 15.71
N GLY A 393 -6.73 8.06 14.59
CA GLY A 393 -6.95 9.43 14.13
C GLY A 393 -5.63 10.16 13.84
N HIS A 394 -5.46 11.37 14.37
CA HIS A 394 -4.33 12.27 14.12
C HIS A 394 -4.19 12.68 12.64
N SER A 395 -5.32 12.84 11.94
CA SER A 395 -5.29 13.47 10.61
C SER A 395 -4.62 14.83 10.69
N CYS A 396 -3.81 15.20 9.69
CA CYS A 396 -3.03 16.42 9.75
C CYS A 396 -2.75 17.03 8.37
N VAL A 397 -2.43 18.32 8.37
CA VAL A 397 -1.91 19.04 7.21
C VAL A 397 -0.51 19.52 7.54
N ILE A 398 0.45 19.15 6.70
CA ILE A 398 1.88 19.38 6.89
C ILE A 398 2.40 20.16 5.69
N ASP A 399 3.11 21.26 5.92
CA ASP A 399 3.72 22.03 4.84
C ASP A 399 4.98 21.35 4.29
N ARG A 400 5.53 21.90 3.21
CA ARG A 400 6.72 21.35 2.53
C ARG A 400 8.00 21.32 3.37
N THR A 401 8.05 22.09 4.45
CA THR A 401 9.18 22.14 5.37
C THR A 401 9.09 21.04 6.43
N GLY A 402 7.98 20.30 6.47
CA GLY A 402 7.66 19.33 7.52
C GLY A 402 6.98 19.95 8.73
N LYS A 403 6.60 21.24 8.69
CA LYS A 403 5.85 21.85 9.79
C LYS A 403 4.39 21.40 9.74
N VAL A 404 3.90 20.83 10.83
CA VAL A 404 2.49 20.51 11.00
C VAL A 404 1.71 21.81 11.21
N LEU A 405 0.85 22.17 10.25
CA LEU A 405 0.04 23.38 10.30
C LEU A 405 -1.23 23.17 11.14
N LYS A 406 -1.83 21.99 11.01
CA LYS A 406 -3.03 21.60 11.75
C LYS A 406 -3.04 20.09 11.92
N MET A 407 -3.53 19.64 13.06
CA MET A 407 -3.74 18.23 13.39
C MET A 407 -5.08 18.07 14.10
N ALA A 408 -5.71 16.92 13.92
CA ALA A 408 -6.91 16.55 14.64
C ALA A 408 -6.66 16.57 16.14
N VAL A 409 -7.59 17.13 16.90
CA VAL A 409 -7.53 17.15 18.36
C VAL A 409 -8.26 15.96 18.98
N THR A 410 -9.21 15.38 18.24
CA THR A 410 -9.93 14.19 18.66
C THR A 410 -9.14 12.93 18.33
N GLU A 411 -9.16 11.96 19.24
CA GLU A 411 -8.58 10.62 19.01
C GLU A 411 -9.61 9.63 18.42
N ALA A 412 -10.90 9.94 18.56
CA ALA A 412 -12.01 9.13 18.08
C ALA A 412 -13.13 10.02 17.52
N GLY A 413 -14.00 9.44 16.71
CA GLY A 413 -15.06 10.15 16.01
C GLY A 413 -14.55 10.92 14.80
N SER A 414 -15.41 11.74 14.21
CA SER A 414 -15.09 12.48 12.99
C SER A 414 -14.66 13.91 13.28
N GLU A 415 -13.64 14.38 12.57
CA GLU A 415 -13.13 15.75 12.62
C GLU A 415 -12.61 16.15 11.24
N ILE A 416 -12.87 17.38 10.82
CA ILE A 416 -12.27 17.95 9.61
C ILE A 416 -11.09 18.85 9.96
N VAL A 417 -9.92 18.50 9.44
CA VAL A 417 -8.66 19.20 9.71
C VAL A 417 -8.36 20.13 8.55
N ILE A 418 -8.60 21.43 8.77
CA ILE A 418 -8.50 22.46 7.73
C ILE A 418 -7.25 23.31 7.93
N ALA A 419 -6.52 23.56 6.84
CA ALA A 419 -5.43 24.52 6.79
C ALA A 419 -5.31 25.14 5.39
N ASP A 420 -4.53 26.20 5.30
CA ASP A 420 -4.21 26.89 4.05
C ASP A 420 -2.76 26.52 3.65
N LEU A 421 -2.56 26.06 2.42
CA LEU A 421 -1.26 25.68 1.86
C LEU A 421 -0.90 26.59 0.69
N SER A 422 0.37 26.97 0.57
CA SER A 422 0.92 27.59 -0.64
C SER A 422 1.60 26.55 -1.53
N LYS A 423 1.51 26.73 -2.85
CA LYS A 423 2.24 25.96 -3.87
C LYS A 423 3.74 26.09 -3.71
#